data_AF-A0A9P7K1F1-F1
#
_entry.id   AF-A0A9P7K1F1-F1
#
_cell.length_a   1.000
_cell.length_b   1.000
_cell.length_c   1.000
_cell.angle_alpha   90.00
_cell.angle_beta   90.00
_cell.angle_gamma   90.00
#
_symmetry.space_group_name_H-M   'P 1'
#
loop_
_entity.id
_entity.type
_entity.pdbx_description
1 polymer ?
#
loop_
_entity_poly.entity_id
_entity_poly.type
_entity_poly.pdbx_seq_one_letter_code
_entity_poly.pdbx_strand_id
1 'polypeptide(L)'
;MASLALHQTRSFISTFRSWALPGLQSLLELLPPIVLAVPKSKISHSRKSMRSANKGLKDKRNIVNCPACGEPKLAHHACKACYSAIMKRFRMETKRLATETTKRMSGGSWSEVKAPPMIESPKDS
;
A
#
# COMPACT_ATOMS: atom_id res chain seq x y z
N MET A 1 92.63 2.69 -17.18
CA MET A 1 92.07 3.93 -16.62
C MET A 1 90.62 4.07 -17.11
N ALA A 2 89.72 3.23 -16.59
CA ALA A 2 88.29 3.27 -16.93
C ALA A 2 87.53 3.63 -15.66
N SER A 3 87.06 4.88 -15.58
CA SER A 3 86.29 5.39 -14.46
C SER A 3 84.83 4.99 -14.61
N LEU A 4 84.39 4.02 -13.82
CA LEU A 4 82.97 3.71 -13.62
C LEU A 4 82.42 4.63 -12.53
N ALA A 5 81.68 5.67 -12.93
CA ALA A 5 80.79 6.42 -12.06
C ALA A 5 79.36 6.05 -12.44
N LEU A 6 78.70 5.25 -11.60
CA LEU A 6 77.25 5.12 -11.62
C LEU A 6 76.71 5.36 -10.22
N HIS A 7 75.81 6.33 -10.19
CA HIS A 7 75.30 7.01 -9.03
C HIS A 7 74.37 6.13 -8.18
N GLN A 8 74.57 6.28 -6.88
CA GLN A 8 73.63 6.11 -5.78
C GLN A 8 72.15 6.10 -6.18
N THR A 9 71.52 4.92 -6.14
CA THR A 9 70.07 4.77 -6.27
C THR A 9 69.40 5.31 -5.01
N ARG A 10 68.86 6.52 -5.13
CA ARG A 10 67.95 7.14 -4.17
C ARG A 10 66.73 6.25 -3.97
N SER A 11 66.50 5.88 -2.72
CA SER A 11 65.25 5.36 -2.18
C SER A 11 64.11 6.31 -2.57
N PHE A 12 63.29 5.89 -3.53
CA PHE A 12 62.10 6.61 -3.94
C PHE A 12 60.92 5.64 -3.92
N ILE A 13 59.87 6.07 -3.20
CA ILE A 13 58.52 5.51 -3.16
C ILE A 13 58.29 4.41 -2.11
N SER A 14 58.55 4.77 -0.85
CA SER A 14 57.67 4.35 0.25
C SER A 14 56.73 5.51 0.53
N THR A 15 55.48 5.43 0.07
CA THR A 15 54.25 6.09 0.57
C THR A 15 53.17 6.12 -0.52
N PHE A 16 52.78 4.96 -1.06
CA PHE A 16 51.41 4.83 -1.57
C PHE A 16 50.48 4.58 -0.37
N ARG A 17 50.24 5.69 0.34
CA ARG A 17 48.89 6.17 0.65
C ARG A 17 47.90 5.07 1.01
N SER A 18 48.02 4.61 2.24
CA SER A 18 46.99 4.02 3.06
C SER A 18 45.76 4.94 3.11
N TRP A 19 44.88 4.83 2.12
CA TRP A 19 43.52 5.37 2.20
C TRP A 19 42.58 4.25 2.67
N ALA A 20 42.74 3.84 3.92
CA ALA A 20 41.78 2.97 4.59
C ALA A 20 40.57 3.83 5.00
N LEU A 21 39.65 4.06 4.07
CA LEU A 21 38.31 4.55 4.40
C LEU A 21 37.56 3.40 5.08
N PRO A 22 37.23 3.47 6.39
CA PRO A 22 36.68 2.34 7.15
C PRO A 22 35.34 1.84 6.62
N GLY A 23 34.60 2.66 5.86
CA GLY A 23 33.34 2.25 5.23
C GLY A 23 33.47 1.33 4.01
N LEU A 24 34.63 1.29 3.35
CA LEU A 24 34.84 0.44 2.17
C LEU A 24 35.12 -1.03 2.54
N GLN A 25 35.67 -1.28 3.74
CA GLN A 25 35.89 -2.63 4.26
C GLN A 25 34.56 -3.37 4.45
N SER A 26 33.57 -2.71 5.04
CA SER A 26 32.21 -3.25 5.23
C SER A 26 31.48 -3.49 3.91
N LEU A 27 31.77 -2.69 2.88
CA LEU A 27 31.21 -2.90 1.55
C LEU A 27 31.85 -4.12 0.86
N LEU A 28 33.16 -4.33 1.05
CA LEU A 28 33.90 -5.46 0.49
C LEU A 28 33.42 -6.80 1.06
N GLU A 29 32.98 -6.85 2.31
CA GLU A 29 32.34 -8.03 2.91
C GLU A 29 30.94 -8.34 2.34
N LEU A 30 30.24 -7.32 1.81
CA LEU A 30 28.90 -7.48 1.23
C LEU A 30 28.93 -7.88 -0.26
N LEU A 31 30.04 -7.67 -0.96
CA LEU A 31 30.23 -8.07 -2.36
C LEU A 31 30.09 -9.58 -2.62
N PRO A 32 30.76 -10.49 -1.89
CA PRO A 32 30.70 -11.93 -2.17
C PRO A 32 29.28 -12.52 -2.19
N PRO A 33 28.40 -12.28 -1.20
CA PRO A 33 27.03 -12.81 -1.25
C PRO A 33 26.21 -12.18 -2.39
N ILE A 34 26.41 -10.89 -2.68
CA ILE A 34 25.68 -10.21 -3.77
C ILE A 34 26.09 -10.76 -5.13
N VAL A 35 27.38 -10.95 -5.39
CA VAL A 35 27.91 -11.43 -6.68
C VAL A 35 27.58 -12.91 -6.90
N LEU A 36 27.59 -13.73 -5.84
CA LEU A 36 27.24 -15.16 -5.94
C LEU A 36 25.73 -15.41 -5.98
N ALA A 37 24.90 -14.51 -5.44
CA ALA A 37 23.43 -14.65 -5.44
C ALA A 37 22.74 -14.11 -6.72
N VAL A 38 23.50 -13.73 -7.76
CA VAL A 38 22.93 -13.29 -9.04
C VAL A 38 22.50 -14.49 -9.88
N PRO A 39 21.37 -14.43 -10.60
CA PRO A 39 21.01 -15.45 -11.57
C PRO A 39 22.13 -15.67 -12.59
N LYS A 40 22.65 -16.90 -12.64
CA LYS A 40 23.78 -17.28 -13.51
C LYS A 40 23.50 -17.07 -15.00
N SER A 41 22.24 -17.18 -15.42
CA SER A 41 21.84 -17.01 -16.82
C SER A 41 20.42 -16.44 -16.93
N LYS A 42 20.16 -15.78 -18.05
CA LYS A 42 18.81 -15.32 -18.41
C LYS A 42 17.89 -16.52 -18.63
N ILE A 43 16.67 -16.44 -18.09
CA ILE A 43 15.71 -17.53 -18.19
C ILE A 43 15.03 -17.49 -19.58
N SER A 44 14.83 -18.67 -20.21
CA SER A 44 14.15 -18.77 -21.50
C SER A 44 12.69 -18.32 -21.43
N HIS A 45 12.16 -17.88 -22.58
CA HIS A 45 10.77 -17.42 -22.69
C HIS A 45 9.77 -18.49 -22.22
N SER A 46 9.96 -19.75 -22.63
CA SER A 46 9.13 -20.88 -22.21
C SER A 46 9.14 -21.08 -20.68
N ARG A 47 10.34 -21.11 -20.06
CA ARG A 47 10.45 -21.26 -18.59
C ARG A 47 9.81 -20.10 -17.83
N LYS A 48 9.89 -18.86 -18.35
CA LYS A 48 9.20 -17.70 -17.78
C LYS A 48 7.69 -17.86 -17.89
N SER A 49 7.18 -18.23 -19.06
CA SER A 49 5.76 -18.42 -19.34
C SER A 49 5.13 -19.51 -18.46
N MET A 50 5.77 -20.68 -18.35
CA MET A 50 5.30 -21.78 -17.48
C MET A 50 5.19 -21.36 -16.02
N ARG A 51 6.15 -20.57 -15.50
CA ARG A 51 6.07 -20.05 -14.12
C ARG A 51 4.96 -19.02 -13.90
N SER A 52 4.57 -18.26 -14.94
CA SER A 52 3.45 -17.31 -14.86
C SER A 52 2.08 -17.95 -15.09
N ALA A 53 2.01 -19.09 -15.79
CA ALA A 53 0.74 -19.73 -16.17
C ALA A 53 -0.15 -20.05 -14.96
N ASN A 54 0.45 -20.43 -13.83
CA ASN A 54 -0.29 -20.81 -12.63
C ASN A 54 -0.80 -19.63 -11.80
N LYS A 55 -0.55 -18.38 -12.23
CA LYS A 55 -0.90 -17.15 -11.49
C LYS A 55 -2.17 -16.47 -12.01
N GLY A 56 -3.04 -17.20 -12.72
CA GLY A 56 -4.30 -16.67 -13.22
C GLY A 56 -5.27 -16.22 -12.10
N LEU A 57 -6.11 -15.23 -12.39
CA LEU A 57 -7.19 -14.83 -11.49
C LEU A 57 -8.21 -15.96 -11.40
N LYS A 58 -8.57 -16.38 -10.19
CA LYS A 58 -9.60 -17.39 -9.97
C LYS A 58 -10.98 -16.77 -10.16
N ASP A 59 -11.85 -17.45 -10.90
CA ASP A 59 -13.22 -17.00 -11.10
C ASP A 59 -14.02 -17.01 -9.79
N LYS A 60 -14.74 -15.91 -9.55
CA LYS A 60 -15.66 -15.79 -8.42
C LYS A 60 -17.02 -16.38 -8.80
N ARG A 61 -17.34 -17.55 -8.23
CA ARG A 61 -18.65 -18.22 -8.44
C ARG A 61 -19.74 -17.78 -7.46
N ASN A 62 -19.41 -16.89 -6.54
CA ASN A 62 -20.29 -16.46 -5.46
C ASN A 62 -21.06 -15.17 -5.78
N ILE A 63 -21.47 -14.98 -7.04
CA ILE A 63 -22.27 -13.85 -7.49
C ILE A 63 -23.72 -14.32 -7.61
N VAL A 64 -24.62 -13.66 -6.90
CA VAL A 64 -26.06 -13.97 -6.87
C VAL A 64 -26.87 -12.70 -7.12
N ASN A 65 -28.08 -12.81 -7.64
CA ASN A 65 -28.95 -11.66 -7.84
C ASN A 65 -29.49 -11.14 -6.49
N CYS A 66 -29.63 -9.82 -6.38
CA CYS A 66 -30.26 -9.19 -5.22
C CYS A 66 -31.79 -9.42 -5.25
N PRO A 67 -32.43 -9.86 -4.15
CA PRO A 67 -33.87 -10.07 -4.11
C PRO A 67 -34.69 -8.77 -4.18
N ALA A 68 -34.10 -7.62 -3.84
CA ALA A 68 -34.80 -6.33 -3.82
C ALA A 68 -34.71 -5.57 -5.15
N CYS A 69 -33.52 -5.53 -5.77
CA CYS A 69 -33.29 -4.75 -7.00
C CYS A 69 -32.88 -5.57 -8.23
N GLY A 70 -32.67 -6.88 -8.10
CA GLY A 70 -32.24 -7.75 -9.20
C GLY A 70 -30.76 -7.66 -9.60
N GLU A 71 -30.05 -6.62 -9.17
CA GLU A 71 -28.64 -6.38 -9.52
C GLU A 71 -27.69 -7.44 -8.90
N PRO A 72 -26.61 -7.85 -9.59
CA PRO A 72 -25.68 -8.84 -9.07
C PRO A 72 -24.97 -8.35 -7.81
N LYS A 73 -24.95 -9.19 -6.79
CA LYS A 73 -24.26 -8.97 -5.51
C LYS A 73 -23.43 -10.18 -5.13
N LEU A 74 -22.52 -9.99 -4.18
CA LEU A 74 -21.74 -11.10 -3.61
C LEU A 74 -22.62 -11.90 -2.63
N ALA A 75 -22.50 -13.23 -2.64
CA ALA A 75 -23.19 -14.10 -1.69
C ALA A 75 -22.75 -13.76 -0.26
N HIS A 76 -23.70 -13.78 0.70
CA HIS A 76 -23.50 -13.35 2.10
C HIS A 76 -23.15 -11.86 2.32
N HIS A 77 -23.14 -11.04 1.28
CA HIS A 77 -22.97 -9.59 1.42
C HIS A 77 -24.27 -8.85 1.13
N ALA A 78 -24.44 -7.69 1.78
CA ALA A 78 -25.48 -6.73 1.45
C ALA A 78 -25.25 -6.18 0.03
N CYS A 79 -26.34 -5.91 -0.69
CA CYS A 79 -26.26 -5.31 -2.03
C CYS A 79 -25.73 -3.88 -1.92
N LYS A 80 -24.67 -3.56 -2.68
CA LYS A 80 -24.05 -2.23 -2.70
C LYS A 80 -25.05 -1.14 -3.13
N ALA A 81 -25.86 -1.41 -4.16
CA ALA A 81 -26.84 -0.45 -4.67
C ALA A 81 -27.94 -0.18 -3.65
N CYS A 82 -28.64 -1.23 -3.17
CA CYS A 82 -29.67 -1.09 -2.14
C CYS A 82 -29.14 -0.42 -0.89
N TYR A 83 -27.99 -0.85 -0.38
CA TYR A 83 -27.38 -0.25 0.81
C TYR A 83 -27.11 1.24 0.61
N SER A 84 -26.55 1.63 -0.54
CA SER A 84 -26.27 3.03 -0.83
C SER A 84 -27.54 3.87 -0.92
N ALA A 85 -28.62 3.36 -1.52
CA ALA A 85 -29.90 4.05 -1.63
C ALA A 85 -30.55 4.22 -0.24
N ILE A 86 -30.54 3.15 0.55
CA ILE A 86 -31.07 3.13 1.92
C ILE A 86 -30.28 4.08 2.83
N MET A 87 -28.95 4.10 2.74
CA MET A 87 -28.14 5.01 3.56
C MET A 87 -28.29 6.47 3.12
N LYS A 88 -28.46 6.73 1.82
CA LYS A 88 -28.76 8.07 1.31
C LYS A 88 -30.08 8.61 1.86
N ARG A 89 -31.17 7.82 1.83
CA ARG A 89 -32.46 8.26 2.39
C ARG A 89 -32.35 8.59 3.89
N PHE A 90 -31.67 7.74 4.66
CA PHE A 90 -31.51 7.98 6.10
C PHE A 90 -30.70 9.25 6.37
N ARG A 91 -29.63 9.48 5.61
CA ARG A 91 -28.84 10.72 5.73
C ARG A 91 -29.62 11.97 5.32
N MET A 92 -30.51 11.88 4.33
CA MET A 92 -31.35 13.01 3.95
C MET A 92 -32.39 13.32 5.03
N GLU A 93 -32.96 12.28 5.63
CA GLU A 93 -33.93 12.44 6.72
C GLU A 93 -33.28 13.06 7.97
N THR A 94 -32.10 12.58 8.38
CA THR A 94 -31.37 13.19 9.50
C THR A 94 -31.01 14.66 9.24
N LYS A 95 -30.66 15.01 8.00
CA LYS A 95 -30.41 16.41 7.62
C LYS A 95 -31.68 17.26 7.68
N ARG A 96 -32.82 16.76 7.20
CA ARG A 96 -34.11 17.46 7.28
C ARG A 96 -34.49 17.73 8.73
N LEU A 97 -34.44 16.69 9.57
CA LEU A 97 -34.70 16.81 10.99
C LEU A 97 -33.76 17.83 11.65
N ALA A 98 -32.46 17.83 11.30
CA ALA A 98 -31.51 18.82 11.79
C ALA A 98 -31.83 20.25 11.31
N THR A 99 -32.30 20.44 10.09
CA THR A 99 -32.74 21.77 9.61
C THR A 99 -34.04 22.24 10.25
N GLU A 100 -34.95 21.30 10.56
CA GLU A 100 -36.21 21.62 11.23
C GLU A 100 -35.99 22.00 12.71
N THR A 101 -35.07 21.31 13.40
CA THR A 101 -34.70 21.67 14.77
C THR A 101 -34.01 23.03 14.83
N THR A 102 -33.07 23.33 13.93
CA THR A 102 -32.41 24.66 13.89
C THR A 102 -33.38 25.79 13.57
N LYS A 103 -34.32 25.58 12.64
CA LYS A 103 -35.37 26.58 12.32
C LYS A 103 -36.28 26.88 13.52
N ARG A 104 -36.56 25.88 14.36
CA ARG A 104 -37.37 26.06 15.57
C ARG A 104 -36.61 26.87 16.64
N MET A 105 -35.30 26.72 16.73
CA MET A 105 -34.43 27.46 17.66
C MET A 105 -34.27 28.95 17.32
N SER A 106 -34.41 29.35 16.06
CA SER A 106 -34.34 30.77 15.67
C SER A 106 -35.62 31.58 15.92
N GLY A 107 -36.73 30.92 16.29
CA GLY A 107 -38.05 31.54 16.43
C GLY A 107 -38.71 31.40 17.81
N GLY A 108 -38.02 30.88 18.82
CA GLY A 108 -38.60 30.64 20.14
C GLY A 108 -37.57 30.72 21.27
N SER A 109 -38.01 31.32 22.38
CA SER A 109 -37.36 31.36 23.69
C SER A 109 -36.66 30.05 24.04
N TRP A 110 -35.43 30.14 24.54
CA TRP A 110 -34.59 29.03 24.98
C TRP A 110 -35.23 28.28 26.16
N SER A 111 -35.94 27.18 25.88
CA SER A 111 -36.14 26.12 26.87
C SER A 111 -36.37 24.77 26.18
N GLU A 112 -35.64 23.78 26.68
CA GLU A 112 -35.57 22.36 26.27
C GLU A 112 -34.80 22.01 24.99
N VAL A 113 -33.47 21.83 25.14
CA VAL A 113 -32.62 21.12 24.18
C VAL A 113 -32.97 19.64 24.21
N LYS A 114 -33.92 19.21 23.38
CA LYS A 114 -34.10 17.77 23.10
C LYS A 114 -33.10 17.39 22.02
N ALA A 115 -32.06 16.66 22.41
CA ALA A 115 -31.08 16.09 21.49
C ALA A 115 -31.80 15.42 20.30
N PRO A 116 -31.28 15.55 19.07
CA PRO A 116 -31.90 14.92 17.90
C PRO A 116 -32.13 13.44 18.21
N PRO A 117 -33.29 12.86 17.82
CA PRO A 117 -33.54 11.46 18.09
C PRO A 117 -32.43 10.66 17.40
N MET A 118 -31.55 10.08 18.22
CA MET A 118 -30.72 8.97 17.82
C MET A 118 -31.70 7.96 17.24
N ILE A 119 -31.66 7.79 15.91
CA ILE A 119 -32.49 6.81 15.22
C ILE A 119 -32.19 5.49 15.90
N GLU A 120 -33.15 4.98 16.68
CA GLU A 120 -33.06 3.67 17.28
C GLU A 120 -32.78 2.69 16.14
N SER A 121 -31.66 1.98 16.26
CA SER A 121 -31.29 0.95 15.30
C SER A 121 -32.49 0.03 15.11
N PRO A 122 -32.88 -0.31 13.87
CA PRO A 122 -33.95 -1.26 13.62
C PRO A 122 -33.71 -2.52 14.46
N LYS A 123 -34.62 -2.80 15.40
CA LYS A 123 -34.66 -4.09 16.12
C LYS A 123 -35.15 -5.12 15.12
N ASP A 124 -34.21 -5.68 14.37
CA ASP A 124 -34.49 -6.82 13.50
C ASP A 124 -34.66 -8.06 14.40
N SER A 125 -35.90 -8.55 14.51
CA SER A 125 -36.28 -9.81 15.17
C SER A 125 -36.16 -10.99 14.21
#